data_AF-A0A927PN66-F1
#
_entry.id   AF-A0A927PN66-F1
#
_cell.length_a   1.000
_cell.length_b   1.000
_cell.length_c   1.000
_cell.angle_alpha   90.00
_cell.angle_beta   90.00
_cell.angle_gamma   90.00
#
_symmetry.space_group_name_H-M   'P 1'
#
loop_
_entity.id
_entity.type
_entity.pdbx_description
1 polymer ?
#
loop_
_entity_poly.entity_id
_entity_poly.type
_entity_poly.pdbx_seq_one_letter_code
_entity_poly.pdbx_strand_id
1 'polypeptide(L)'
;GYSAGAAIAGPSLEGLEQLDDPAECLLACGTPATWTGLGLVPYRIVPHYRSPGHEHPERIEDLVQQHSRAGASFRALADSDVIIVDDQG
;
A
#
# COMPACT_ATOMS: atom_id res chain seq x y z
N GLY A 1 -1.50 11.31 -0.89
CA GLY A 1 -2.31 10.47 -1.80
C GLY A 1 -3.40 9.75 -1.02
N TYR A 2 -4.37 9.15 -1.71
CA TYR A 2 -5.45 8.35 -1.10
C TYR A 2 -5.40 6.91 -1.64
N SER A 3 -5.66 5.90 -0.79
CA SER A 3 -5.63 4.48 -1.15
C SER A 3 -4.34 4.10 -1.92
N ALA A 4 -4.44 3.64 -3.17
CA ALA A 4 -3.29 3.36 -4.04
C ALA A 4 -2.30 4.55 -4.13
N GLY A 5 -2.81 5.79 -4.19
CA GLY A 5 -1.98 7.00 -4.19
C GLY A 5 -1.22 7.24 -2.88
N ALA A 6 -1.66 6.66 -1.76
CA ALA A 6 -0.88 6.62 -0.53
C ALA A 6 0.14 5.47 -0.57
N ALA A 7 -0.25 4.29 -1.05
CA ALA A 7 0.63 3.13 -1.15
C ALA A 7 1.89 3.40 -2.00
N ILE A 8 1.74 4.08 -3.15
CA ILE A 8 2.88 4.46 -4.01
C ILE A 8 3.87 5.44 -3.38
N ALA A 9 3.50 6.13 -2.29
CA ALA A 9 4.40 7.07 -1.62
C ALA A 9 5.53 6.35 -0.85
N GLY A 10 5.35 5.07 -0.52
CA GLY A 10 6.39 4.24 0.09
C GLY A 10 7.50 3.87 -0.90
N PRO A 11 8.53 3.14 -0.45
CA PRO A 11 9.66 2.75 -1.29
C PRO A 11 9.39 1.52 -2.18
N SER A 12 8.37 0.73 -1.85
CA SER A 12 8.09 -0.57 -2.50
C SER A 12 6.60 -0.87 -2.48
N LEU A 13 6.13 -1.52 -3.55
CA LEU A 13 4.75 -1.98 -3.78
C LEU A 13 4.62 -3.49 -3.72
N GLU A 14 5.70 -4.21 -3.38
CA GLU A 14 5.67 -5.66 -3.23
C GLU A 14 4.61 -6.08 -2.21
N GLY A 15 3.80 -7.06 -2.58
CA GLY A 15 2.66 -7.55 -1.80
C GLY A 15 1.32 -6.98 -2.24
N LEU A 16 1.30 -5.82 -2.93
CA LEU A 16 0.04 -5.22 -3.41
C LEU A 16 -0.61 -6.02 -4.55
N GLU A 17 0.12 -6.90 -5.23
CA GLU A 17 -0.45 -7.89 -6.16
C GLU A 17 -1.50 -8.81 -5.51
N GLN A 18 -1.51 -8.88 -4.18
CA GLN A 18 -2.54 -9.59 -3.42
C GLN A 18 -3.82 -8.81 -3.29
N LEU A 19 -3.86 -7.52 -3.65
CA LEU A 19 -5.02 -6.65 -3.55
C LEU A 19 -5.50 -6.25 -4.95
N ASP A 20 -4.57 -5.75 -5.76
CA ASP A 20 -4.80 -5.25 -7.11
C ASP A 20 -4.15 -6.16 -8.17
N ASP A 21 -4.79 -6.35 -9.33
CA ASP A 21 -4.24 -7.19 -10.39
C ASP A 21 -3.13 -6.44 -11.17
N PRO A 22 -1.86 -6.90 -11.12
CA PRO A 22 -0.77 -6.25 -11.84
C PRO A 22 -0.92 -6.29 -13.38
N ALA A 23 -1.74 -7.19 -13.92
CA ALA A 23 -2.01 -7.24 -15.36
C ALA A 23 -2.75 -5.99 -15.85
N GLU A 24 -3.50 -5.31 -14.99
CA GLU A 24 -4.20 -4.07 -15.34
C GLU A 24 -3.25 -2.95 -15.77
N CYS A 25 -2.03 -2.91 -15.22
CA CYS A 25 -1.01 -1.95 -15.63
C CYS A 25 -0.64 -2.11 -17.11
N LEU A 26 -0.47 -3.35 -17.58
CA LEU A 26 -0.15 -3.60 -18.98
C LEU A 26 -1.32 -3.19 -19.90
N LEU A 27 -2.55 -3.46 -19.47
CA LEU A 27 -3.76 -3.10 -20.23
C LEU A 27 -3.98 -1.59 -20.28
N ALA A 28 -3.81 -0.88 -19.16
CA ALA A 28 -4.10 0.54 -19.04
C ALA A 28 -2.95 1.44 -19.53
N CYS A 29 -1.70 1.04 -19.28
CA CYS A 29 -0.52 1.88 -19.47
C CYS A 29 0.43 1.35 -20.56
N GLY A 30 0.22 0.13 -21.07
CA GLY A 30 1.11 -0.49 -22.05
C GLY A 30 2.45 -0.96 -21.49
N THR A 31 2.61 -0.97 -20.16
CA THR A 31 3.84 -1.38 -19.47
C THR A 31 3.52 -2.32 -18.32
N PRO A 32 4.37 -3.33 -18.03
CA PRO A 32 4.22 -4.17 -16.86
C PRO A 32 4.19 -3.36 -15.56
N ALA A 33 3.54 -3.90 -14.52
CA ALA A 33 3.60 -3.32 -13.18
C ALA A 33 5.05 -3.19 -12.69
N THR A 34 5.34 -2.08 -12.03
CA THR A 34 6.60 -1.87 -11.30
C THR A 34 6.36 -2.02 -9.82
N TRP A 35 7.34 -2.58 -9.11
CA TRP A 35 7.28 -2.76 -7.66
C TRP A 35 8.03 -1.68 -6.89
N THR A 36 8.72 -0.77 -7.59
CA THR A 36 9.39 0.37 -6.99
C THR A 36 8.39 1.49 -6.72
N GLY A 37 8.28 1.90 -5.46
CA GLY A 37 7.48 3.07 -5.09
C GLY A 37 8.27 4.37 -5.21
N LEU A 38 7.60 5.50 -4.95
CA LEU A 38 8.19 6.84 -5.08
C LEU A 38 9.23 7.15 -3.99
N GLY A 39 9.19 6.44 -2.86
CA GLY A 39 10.15 6.63 -1.76
C GLY A 39 10.02 7.97 -1.04
N LEU A 40 8.83 8.56 -1.02
CA LEU A 40 8.55 9.83 -0.33
C LEU A 40 8.49 9.65 1.19
N VAL A 41 8.16 8.45 1.67
CA VAL A 41 8.26 8.04 3.07
C VAL A 41 9.15 6.79 3.20
N PRO A 42 9.82 6.57 4.35
CA PRO A 42 10.78 5.47 4.50
C PRO A 42 10.13 4.11 4.84
N TYR A 43 8.81 3.98 4.69
CA TYR A 43 8.04 2.78 5.03
C TYR A 43 6.96 2.50 3.98
N ARG A 44 6.52 1.26 3.87
CA ARG A 44 5.35 0.88 3.05
C ARG A 44 4.06 1.37 3.71
N ILE A 45 3.01 1.63 2.93
CA ILE A 45 1.69 2.01 3.45
C ILE A 45 0.69 0.94 3.01
N VAL A 46 -0.03 0.36 3.98
CA VAL A 46 -1.14 -0.58 3.74
C VAL A 46 -2.45 0.15 4.06
N PRO A 47 -3.22 0.60 3.05
CA PRO A 47 -4.47 1.30 3.27
C PRO A 47 -5.59 0.33 3.69
N HIS A 48 -6.71 0.89 4.13
CA HIS A 48 -7.96 0.18 4.45
C HIS A 48 -7.89 -0.85 5.58
N TYR A 49 -6.81 -0.85 6.38
CA TYR A 49 -6.64 -1.80 7.47
C TYR A 49 -7.75 -1.66 8.52
N ARG A 50 -8.47 -2.75 8.75
CA ARG A 50 -9.61 -2.83 9.69
C ARG A 50 -10.66 -1.74 9.47
N SER A 51 -10.83 -1.32 8.22
CA SER A 51 -11.83 -0.31 7.85
C SER A 51 -13.21 -0.95 7.70
N PRO A 52 -14.26 -0.40 8.34
CA PRO A 52 -15.61 -0.95 8.24
C PRO A 52 -16.14 -0.91 6.79
N GLY A 53 -16.71 -2.03 6.32
CA GLY A 53 -17.33 -2.10 5.00
C GLY A 53 -16.37 -2.15 3.82
N HIS A 54 -15.05 -2.26 4.07
CA HIS A 54 -14.09 -2.53 3.01
C HIS A 54 -14.33 -3.93 2.44
N GLU A 55 -14.17 -4.05 1.12
CA GLU A 55 -14.22 -5.32 0.45
C GLU A 55 -12.98 -6.15 0.79
N HIS A 56 -13.16 -7.46 0.99
CA HIS A 56 -12.06 -8.39 1.28
C HIS A 56 -11.09 -7.98 2.42
N PRO A 57 -11.60 -7.65 3.62
CA PRO A 57 -10.75 -7.23 4.74
C PRO A 57 -9.70 -8.29 5.12
N GLU A 58 -9.95 -9.56 4.83
CA GLU A 58 -9.01 -10.67 5.01
C GLU A 58 -7.72 -10.50 4.20
N ARG A 59 -7.80 -10.01 2.95
CA ARG A 59 -6.62 -9.82 2.09
C ARG A 59 -5.71 -8.72 2.64
N ILE A 60 -6.30 -7.69 3.24
CA ILE A 60 -5.56 -6.60 3.90
C ILE A 60 -4.86 -7.12 5.16
N GLU A 61 -5.54 -7.94 5.97
CA GLU A 61 -4.93 -8.53 7.18
C GLU A 61 -3.79 -9.49 6.81
N ASP A 62 -3.95 -10.29 5.76
CA ASP A 62 -2.90 -11.18 5.25
C ASP A 62 -1.66 -10.41 4.78
N LEU A 63 -1.84 -9.30 4.07
CA LEU A 63 -0.73 -8.43 3.65
C LEU A 63 0.02 -7.84 4.86
N VAL A 64 -0.72 -7.36 5.87
CA VAL A 64 -0.14 -6.86 7.13
C VAL A 64 0.67 -7.96 7.83
N GLN A 65 0.13 -9.18 7.90
CA GLN A 65 0.83 -10.32 8.49
C GLN A 65 2.08 -10.69 7.69
N GLN A 66 2.02 -10.68 6.36
CA GLN A 66 3.18 -10.95 5.50
C GLN A 66 4.29 -9.93 5.73
N HIS A 67 3.96 -8.63 5.74
CA HIS A 67 4.95 -7.58 6.02
C HIS A 67 5.55 -7.72 7.42
N SER A 68 4.71 -8.02 8.42
CA SER A 68 5.17 -8.27 9.79
C SER A 68 6.14 -9.46 9.86
N ARG A 69 5.78 -10.60 9.24
CA ARG A 69 6.64 -11.80 9.17
C ARG A 69 7.95 -11.53 8.42
N ALA A 70 7.91 -10.70 7.39
CA ALA A 70 9.09 -10.32 6.60
C ALA A 70 9.98 -9.28 7.30
N GLY A 71 9.57 -8.74 8.45
CA GLY A 71 10.30 -7.64 9.11
C GLY A 71 10.32 -6.35 8.29
N ALA A 72 9.35 -6.17 7.39
CA ALA A 72 9.25 -4.97 6.56
C ALA A 72 8.86 -3.76 7.42
N SER A 73 9.41 -2.59 7.12
CA SER A 73 8.88 -1.33 7.67
C SER A 73 7.61 -0.95 6.93
N PHE A 74 6.48 -0.90 7.64
CA PHE A 74 5.19 -0.50 7.08
C PHE A 74 4.32 0.22 8.11
N ARG A 75 3.33 0.98 7.62
CA ARG A 75 2.22 1.51 8.41
C ARG A 75 0.90 1.06 7.80
N ALA A 76 0.08 0.40 8.61
CA ALA A 76 -1.28 0.04 8.24
C ALA A 76 -2.24 1.15 8.70
N LEU A 77 -3.13 1.59 7.83
CA LEU A 77 -4.01 2.74 8.05
C LEU A 77 -5.48 2.33 7.88
N ALA A 78 -6.33 2.72 8.82
CA ALA A 78 -7.77 2.72 8.59
C ALA A 78 -8.18 3.87 7.66
N ASP A 79 -9.38 3.83 7.10
CA ASP A 79 -9.90 4.88 6.19
C ASP A 79 -9.98 6.27 6.81
N SER A 80 -10.08 6.34 8.14
CA SER A 80 -10.07 7.60 8.89
C SER A 80 -8.66 8.12 9.20
N ASP A 81 -7.62 7.32 8.98
CA ASP A 81 -6.26 7.67 9.32
C ASP A 81 -5.57 8.44 8.19
N VAL A 82 -4.72 9.39 8.56
CA VAL A 82 -3.92 10.17 7.62
C VAL A 82 -2.47 10.22 8.07
N ILE A 83 -1.56 10.24 7.10
CA ILE A 83 -0.15 10.56 7.32
C ILE A 83 0.11 11.93 6.73
N ILE A 84 0.53 12.87 7.57
CA ILE A 84 0.98 14.20 7.16
C ILE A 84 2.50 14.19 7.24
N VAL A 85 3.14 14.64 6.16
CA VAL A 85 4.58 14.86 6.09
C VAL A 85 4.77 16.32 5.74
N ASP A 86 5.32 17.08 6.67
CA ASP A 86 5.69 18.48 6.51
C ASP A 86 7.12 18.70 7.00
N ASP A 87 7.55 19.96 6.97
CA ASP A 87 8.88 20.38 7.41
C ASP A 87 8.96 20.63 8.93
N GLN A 88 7.88 20.39 9.68
CA GLN A 88 7.77 20.76 11.08
C GLN A 88 8.09 19.64 12.08
N GLY A 89 8.25 18.39 11.62
CA GLY A 89 8.80 17.28 12.43
C GLY A 89 8.13 17.07 13.78
#